data_AF-A0A2I2A7U6-F1
#
_entry.id   AF-A0A2I2A7U6-F1
#
_cell.length_a   1.000
_cell.length_b   1.000
_cell.length_c   1.000
_cell.angle_alpha   90.00
_cell.angle_beta   90.00
_cell.angle_gamma   90.00
#
_symmetry.space_group_name_H-M   'P 1'
#
loop_
_entity.id
_entity.type
_entity.pdbx_description
1 polymer ?
#
loop_
_entity_poly.entity_id
_entity_poly.type
_entity_poly.pdbx_seq_one_letter_code
_entity_poly.pdbx_strand_id
1 'polypeptide(L)'
;MIKKYFSLNAILLASLVSFNGIALADSDSSLESAKTLTLCVDYFDLTDSAQKTAYIKELDRRGQLSVEDHANFAKGQVVNGCTMCGMYMTLGKPLSETSKQIRPMVFKTVHVYDSHYYVTQSGMVVGHYERKPGEMPPKLSESVPETQAPPVLFNAPGGSKHH
;
A
#
# COMPACT_ATOMS: atom_id res chain seq x y z
N MET A 1 69.65 54.11 2.12
CA MET A 1 69.07 53.57 0.87
C MET A 1 67.71 52.95 1.19
N ILE A 2 66.67 53.51 0.57
CA ILE A 2 65.27 53.08 0.63
C ILE A 2 65.05 52.05 -0.47
N LYS A 3 64.24 51.02 -0.23
CA LYS A 3 63.31 50.47 -1.24
C LYS A 3 62.15 49.73 -0.56
N LYS A 4 60.98 50.37 -0.60
CA LYS A 4 59.64 49.81 -0.39
C LYS A 4 59.14 49.25 -1.74
N TYR A 5 58.46 48.10 -1.70
CA TYR A 5 57.47 47.62 -2.68
C TYR A 5 56.57 46.65 -1.87
N PHE A 6 55.31 46.89 -1.51
CA PHE A 6 54.08 47.29 -2.23
C PHE A 6 53.51 46.20 -3.17
N SER A 7 52.55 45.44 -2.64
CA SER A 7 51.35 44.81 -3.26
C SER A 7 50.74 43.91 -2.18
N LEU A 8 49.53 44.03 -1.64
CA LEU A 8 48.24 44.55 -2.11
C LEU A 8 47.83 44.02 -3.49
N ASN A 9 47.28 42.80 -3.51
CA ASN A 9 46.00 42.42 -4.16
C ASN A 9 45.94 40.91 -4.44
N ALA A 10 44.96 40.23 -3.84
CA ALA A 10 44.26 39.04 -4.36
C ALA A 10 43.21 38.65 -3.30
N ILE A 11 42.13 39.42 -3.18
CA ILE A 11 40.85 39.19 -3.86
C ILE A 11 40.19 37.90 -3.37
N LEU A 12 39.12 38.11 -2.60
CA LEU A 12 38.10 37.17 -2.19
C LEU A 12 37.62 36.28 -3.37
N LEU A 13 37.66 34.96 -3.19
CA LEU A 13 36.68 34.06 -3.80
C LEU A 13 35.79 33.50 -2.68
N ALA A 14 34.78 34.27 -2.31
CA ALA A 14 33.61 33.72 -1.62
C ALA A 14 32.78 32.98 -2.68
N SER A 15 32.95 31.66 -2.76
CA SER A 15 32.05 30.80 -3.53
C SER A 15 30.70 30.75 -2.80
N LEU A 16 29.83 31.71 -3.12
CA LEU A 16 28.40 31.61 -2.88
C LEU A 16 27.87 30.44 -3.73
N VAL A 17 27.84 29.26 -3.13
CA VAL A 17 27.05 28.15 -3.68
C VAL A 17 25.59 28.54 -3.46
N SER A 18 25.00 29.18 -4.46
CA SER A 18 23.55 29.33 -4.55
C SER A 18 22.97 27.92 -4.62
N PHE A 19 22.48 27.43 -3.48
CA PHE A 19 21.58 26.28 -3.47
C PHE A 19 20.36 26.68 -4.31
N ASN A 20 20.31 26.21 -5.55
CA ASN A 20 19.08 26.16 -6.30
C ASN A 20 18.15 25.23 -5.53
N GLY A 21 17.29 25.81 -4.70
CA GLY A 21 16.11 25.14 -4.20
C GLY A 21 15.25 24.80 -5.41
N ILE A 22 15.48 23.63 -6.00
CA ILE A 22 14.56 23.05 -6.97
C ILE A 22 13.32 22.70 -6.17
N ALA A 23 12.36 23.62 -6.17
CA ALA A 23 11.01 23.35 -5.74
C ALA A 23 10.41 22.32 -6.72
N LEU A 24 10.55 21.04 -6.39
CA LEU A 24 9.77 19.94 -6.96
C LEU A 24 8.33 20.11 -6.47
N ALA A 25 7.55 20.95 -7.16
CA ALA A 25 6.15 21.24 -6.82
C ALA A 25 5.18 20.91 -7.97
N ASP A 26 5.62 20.16 -8.99
CA ASP A 26 4.84 19.94 -10.21
C ASP A 26 4.29 18.50 -10.36
N SER A 27 4.43 17.64 -9.35
CA SER A 27 3.88 16.27 -9.37
C SER A 27 2.62 16.07 -8.49
N ASP A 28 2.38 16.94 -7.50
CA ASP A 28 1.36 16.68 -6.45
C ASP A 28 -0.08 16.70 -6.99
N SER A 29 -0.43 17.61 -7.92
CA SER A 29 -1.81 17.72 -8.44
C SER A 29 -2.25 16.49 -9.26
N SER A 30 -1.30 15.81 -9.90
CA SER A 30 -1.56 14.60 -10.68
C SER A 30 -1.86 13.39 -9.78
N LEU A 31 -1.17 13.29 -8.64
CA LEU A 31 -1.33 12.18 -7.71
C LEU A 31 -2.61 12.32 -6.89
N GLU A 32 -2.93 13.53 -6.45
CA GLU A 32 -4.15 13.82 -5.69
C GLU A 32 -5.44 13.48 -6.47
N SER A 33 -5.44 13.67 -7.79
CA SER A 33 -6.58 13.39 -8.66
C SER A 33 -6.62 11.94 -9.17
N ALA A 34 -5.50 11.21 -9.07
CA ALA A 34 -5.42 9.82 -9.50
C ALA A 34 -6.29 8.90 -8.63
N LYS A 35 -6.85 7.86 -9.26
CA LYS A 35 -7.60 6.81 -8.53
C LYS A 35 -6.65 6.04 -7.63
N THR A 36 -7.09 5.74 -6.41
CA THR A 36 -6.28 4.98 -5.43
C THR A 36 -5.74 3.67 -5.98
N LEU A 37 -6.59 2.89 -6.66
CA LEU A 37 -6.17 1.61 -7.24
C LEU A 37 -5.05 1.78 -8.27
N THR A 38 -5.11 2.83 -9.08
CA THR A 38 -4.05 3.18 -10.05
C THR A 38 -2.74 3.48 -9.33
N LEU A 39 -2.79 4.29 -8.27
CA LEU A 39 -1.60 4.58 -7.45
C LEU A 39 -0.96 3.32 -6.85
N CYS A 40 -1.77 2.38 -6.35
CA CYS A 40 -1.26 1.14 -5.75
C CYS A 40 -0.58 0.21 -6.77
N VAL A 41 -1.15 0.10 -7.98
CA VAL A 41 -0.62 -0.79 -9.02
C VAL A 41 0.60 -0.17 -9.69
N ASP A 42 0.54 1.11 -10.07
CA ASP A 42 1.60 1.79 -10.79
C ASP A 42 2.89 1.92 -9.96
N TYR A 43 2.76 1.96 -8.63
CA TYR A 43 3.90 2.02 -7.72
C TYR A 43 4.91 0.87 -7.93
N PHE A 44 4.42 -0.33 -8.26
CA PHE A 44 5.28 -1.51 -8.44
C PHE A 44 6.30 -1.30 -9.57
N ASP A 45 5.89 -0.63 -10.64
CA ASP A 45 6.71 -0.38 -11.84
C ASP A 45 7.64 0.84 -11.69
N LEU A 46 7.47 1.66 -10.65
CA LEU A 46 8.33 2.81 -10.42
C LEU A 46 9.77 2.36 -10.12
N THR A 47 10.74 3.04 -10.72
CA THR A 47 12.17 2.84 -10.45
C THR A 47 12.77 4.00 -9.67
N ASP A 48 12.20 5.20 -9.79
CA ASP A 48 12.68 6.40 -9.12
C ASP A 48 12.26 6.45 -7.64
N SER A 49 13.22 6.72 -6.76
CA SER A 49 12.98 6.73 -5.31
C SER A 49 12.17 7.94 -4.87
N ALA A 50 12.35 9.10 -5.52
CA ALA A 50 11.59 10.30 -5.18
C ALA A 50 10.10 10.14 -5.54
N GLN A 51 9.80 9.59 -6.72
CA GLN A 51 8.44 9.23 -7.10
C GLN A 51 7.82 8.18 -6.15
N LYS A 52 8.57 7.14 -5.75
CA LYS A 52 8.08 6.17 -4.76
C LYS A 52 7.68 6.82 -3.45
N THR A 53 8.50 7.74 -2.93
CA THR A 53 8.18 8.47 -1.70
C THR A 53 6.91 9.33 -1.87
N ALA A 54 6.73 9.99 -3.01
CA ALA A 54 5.52 10.78 -3.28
C ALA A 54 4.25 9.91 -3.31
N TYR A 55 4.32 8.74 -3.95
CA TYR A 55 3.21 7.77 -3.99
C TYR A 55 2.86 7.24 -2.60
N ILE A 56 3.86 6.84 -1.80
CA ILE A 56 3.64 6.38 -0.42
C ILE A 56 2.97 7.48 0.39
N LYS A 57 3.48 8.72 0.31
CA LYS A 57 2.93 9.87 1.04
C LYS A 57 1.45 10.11 0.69
N GLU A 58 1.09 10.04 -0.59
CA GLU A 58 -0.30 10.22 -1.01
C GLU A 58 -1.20 9.06 -0.59
N LEU A 59 -0.72 7.82 -0.64
CA LEU A 59 -1.45 6.65 -0.18
C LEU A 59 -1.65 6.64 1.34
N ASP A 60 -0.65 7.10 2.10
CA ASP A 60 -0.75 7.31 3.55
C ASP A 60 -1.75 8.42 3.89
N ARG A 61 -1.74 9.53 3.15
CA ARG A 61 -2.74 10.61 3.30
C ARG A 61 -4.16 10.10 3.13
N ARG A 62 -4.36 9.09 2.27
CA ARG A 62 -5.65 8.43 2.02
C ARG A 62 -5.96 7.29 2.98
N GLY A 63 -5.06 6.97 3.91
CA GLY A 63 -5.21 5.86 4.85
C GLY A 63 -5.30 4.49 4.17
N GLN A 64 -4.60 4.30 3.05
CA GLN A 64 -4.68 3.07 2.25
C GLN A 64 -3.58 2.06 2.58
N LEU A 65 -2.63 2.44 3.44
CA LEU A 65 -1.52 1.62 3.88
C LEU A 65 -1.66 1.35 5.38
N SER A 66 -1.40 0.10 5.76
CA SER A 66 -1.34 -0.35 7.14
C SER A 66 0.09 -0.27 7.68
N VAL A 67 0.22 -0.42 9.00
CA VAL A 67 1.53 -0.57 9.67
C VAL A 67 2.28 -1.78 9.12
N GLU A 68 1.57 -2.86 8.79
CA GLU A 68 2.18 -4.07 8.23
C GLU A 68 2.73 -3.85 6.82
N ASP A 69 2.09 -3.00 6.02
CA ASP A 69 2.61 -2.66 4.68
C ASP A 69 3.97 -1.96 4.80
N HIS A 70 4.06 -0.95 5.67
CA HIS A 70 5.30 -0.23 5.95
C HIS A 70 6.42 -1.15 6.46
N ALA A 71 6.08 -2.12 7.33
CA ALA A 71 7.05 -3.04 7.90
C ALA A 71 7.58 -4.11 6.90
N ASN A 72 6.84 -4.36 5.82
CA ASN A 72 7.11 -5.47 4.91
C ASN A 72 7.43 -5.06 3.46
N PHE A 73 7.19 -3.80 3.05
CA PHE A 73 7.57 -3.29 1.74
C PHE A 73 9.05 -3.50 1.41
N ALA A 74 9.94 -3.12 2.33
CA ALA A 74 11.38 -3.27 2.13
C ALA A 74 11.83 -4.74 2.01
N LYS A 75 11.01 -5.68 2.50
CA LYS A 75 11.28 -7.12 2.46
C LYS A 75 10.67 -7.78 1.21
N GLY A 76 9.83 -7.07 0.46
CA GLY A 76 9.07 -7.65 -0.65
C GLY A 76 8.06 -8.70 -0.18
N GLN A 77 7.55 -8.57 1.06
CA GLN A 77 6.69 -9.56 1.69
C GLN A 77 5.26 -9.04 1.86
N VAL A 78 4.29 -9.92 1.66
CA VAL A 78 2.87 -9.66 1.94
C VAL A 78 2.41 -10.65 2.99
N VAL A 79 1.96 -10.14 4.13
CA VAL A 79 1.51 -10.92 5.28
C VAL A 79 0.04 -10.61 5.60
N ASN A 80 -0.57 -11.41 6.46
CA ASN A 80 -1.90 -11.10 6.97
C ASN A 80 -1.88 -9.77 7.72
N GLY A 81 -2.86 -8.91 7.43
CA GLY A 81 -2.90 -7.54 7.97
C GLY A 81 -2.32 -6.49 7.03
N CYS A 82 -1.62 -6.87 5.96
CA CYS A 82 -1.33 -5.96 4.85
C CYS A 82 -2.63 -5.50 4.17
N THR A 83 -2.64 -4.30 3.60
CA THR A 83 -3.75 -3.86 2.76
C THR A 83 -3.63 -4.46 1.36
N MET A 84 -4.74 -4.48 0.62
CA MET A 84 -4.75 -4.84 -0.78
C MET A 84 -3.88 -3.89 -1.61
N CYS A 85 -3.82 -2.61 -1.22
CA CYS A 85 -2.93 -1.65 -1.85
C CYS A 85 -1.46 -2.02 -1.63
N GLY A 86 -1.07 -2.32 -0.39
CA GLY A 86 0.29 -2.75 -0.07
C GLY A 86 0.67 -4.08 -0.76
N MET A 87 -0.28 -5.00 -0.89
CA MET A 87 -0.09 -6.21 -1.69
C MET A 87 0.22 -5.90 -3.15
N TYR A 88 -0.56 -5.02 -3.81
CA TYR A 88 -0.31 -4.64 -5.21
C TYR A 88 0.98 -3.85 -5.39
N MET A 89 1.32 -2.98 -4.44
CA MET A 89 2.59 -2.26 -4.44
C MET A 89 3.80 -3.20 -4.31
N THR A 90 3.62 -4.34 -3.63
CA THR A 90 4.70 -5.29 -3.37
C THR A 90 4.85 -6.34 -4.47
N LEU A 91 3.73 -6.85 -5.00
CA LEU A 91 3.70 -8.00 -5.92
C LEU A 91 3.27 -7.61 -7.34
N GLY A 92 2.83 -6.38 -7.55
CA GLY A 92 2.24 -5.92 -8.80
C GLY A 92 0.81 -6.39 -8.97
N LYS A 93 0.33 -6.33 -10.22
CA LYS A 93 -1.02 -6.75 -10.59
C LYS A 93 -1.15 -8.28 -10.57
N PRO A 94 -2.20 -8.86 -9.97
CA PRO A 94 -2.43 -10.29 -10.02
C PRO A 94 -2.72 -10.78 -11.44
N LEU A 95 -2.42 -12.05 -11.72
CA LEU A 95 -2.76 -12.73 -12.98
C LEU A 95 -4.27 -12.80 -13.18
N SER A 96 -5.00 -13.00 -12.09
CA SER A 96 -6.46 -13.06 -12.06
C SER A 96 -6.95 -12.70 -10.67
N GLU A 97 -8.10 -12.05 -10.61
CA GLU A 97 -8.81 -11.75 -9.37
C GLU A 97 -10.26 -12.24 -9.49
N THR A 98 -10.79 -12.82 -8.42
CA THR A 98 -12.21 -13.21 -8.35
C THR A 98 -12.78 -12.79 -7.03
N SER A 99 -13.82 -11.94 -7.07
CA SER A 99 -14.48 -11.42 -5.89
C SER A 99 -15.86 -12.03 -5.71
N LYS A 100 -16.22 -12.29 -4.45
CA LYS A 100 -17.56 -12.69 -4.03
C LYS A 100 -18.00 -11.85 -2.85
N GLN A 101 -19.21 -11.32 -2.94
CA GLN A 101 -19.86 -10.71 -1.80
C GLN A 101 -20.32 -11.80 -0.82
N ILE A 102 -19.80 -11.76 0.41
CA ILE A 102 -20.15 -12.76 1.45
C ILE A 102 -21.21 -12.23 2.43
N ARG A 103 -21.27 -10.90 2.62
CA ARG A 103 -22.30 -10.19 3.40
C ARG A 103 -22.54 -8.81 2.78
N PRO A 104 -23.63 -8.09 3.13
CA PRO A 104 -23.79 -6.69 2.72
C PRO A 104 -22.52 -5.90 3.01
N MET A 105 -21.96 -5.23 1.98
CA MET A 105 -20.71 -4.44 2.06
C MET A 105 -19.43 -5.21 2.41
N VAL A 106 -19.46 -6.55 2.49
CA VAL A 106 -18.28 -7.38 2.77
C VAL A 106 -17.97 -8.26 1.58
N PHE A 107 -16.85 -7.97 0.93
CA PHE A 107 -16.37 -8.69 -0.25
C PHE A 107 -15.13 -9.49 0.12
N LYS A 108 -15.08 -10.73 -0.36
CA LYS A 108 -13.90 -11.60 -0.27
C LYS A 108 -13.38 -11.82 -1.69
N THR A 109 -12.11 -11.51 -1.90
CA THR A 109 -11.47 -11.60 -3.22
C THR A 109 -10.26 -12.51 -3.13
N VAL A 110 -10.13 -13.42 -4.09
CA VAL A 110 -8.92 -14.23 -4.28
C VAL A 110 -8.10 -13.61 -5.41
N HIS A 111 -6.83 -13.38 -5.13
CA HIS A 111 -5.82 -12.85 -6.04
C HIS A 111 -4.85 -13.95 -6.40
N VAL A 112 -4.70 -14.22 -7.68
CA VAL A 112 -3.85 -15.30 -8.20
C VAL A 112 -2.53 -14.70 -8.69
N TYR A 113 -1.42 -15.20 -8.14
CA TYR A 113 -0.06 -14.94 -8.62
C TYR A 113 0.58 -16.25 -9.10
N ASP A 114 1.82 -16.17 -9.60
CA ASP A 114 2.52 -17.34 -10.14
C ASP A 114 2.76 -18.42 -9.08
N SER A 115 3.22 -18.02 -7.89
CA SER A 115 3.61 -18.94 -6.81
C SER A 115 2.63 -18.98 -5.64
N HIS A 116 1.69 -18.05 -5.55
CA HIS A 116 0.82 -17.91 -4.38
C HIS A 116 -0.59 -17.44 -4.75
N TYR A 117 -1.51 -17.69 -3.82
CA TYR A 117 -2.83 -17.11 -3.76
C TYR A 117 -2.92 -16.22 -2.53
N TYR A 118 -3.44 -15.00 -2.70
CA TYR A 118 -3.76 -14.11 -1.60
C TYR A 118 -5.26 -13.91 -1.52
N VAL A 119 -5.78 -13.92 -0.30
CA VAL A 119 -7.20 -13.70 -0.03
C VAL A 119 -7.34 -12.38 0.68
N THR A 120 -8.10 -11.46 0.10
CA THR A 120 -8.48 -10.22 0.75
C THR A 120 -9.94 -10.24 1.17
N GLN A 121 -10.24 -9.64 2.32
CA GLN A 121 -11.60 -9.37 2.77
C GLN A 121 -11.71 -7.88 3.08
N SER A 122 -12.63 -7.20 2.39
CA SER A 122 -12.83 -5.75 2.54
C SER A 122 -11.53 -4.93 2.44
N GLY A 123 -10.64 -5.31 1.51
CA GLY A 123 -9.39 -4.59 1.25
C GLY A 123 -8.21 -4.96 2.15
N MET A 124 -8.35 -5.95 3.05
CA MET A 124 -7.25 -6.44 3.92
C MET A 124 -6.87 -7.87 3.55
N VAL A 125 -5.57 -8.20 3.55
CA VAL A 125 -5.07 -9.56 3.36
C VAL A 125 -5.39 -10.38 4.62
N VAL A 126 -6.19 -11.43 4.44
CA VAL A 126 -6.62 -12.34 5.52
C VAL A 126 -6.06 -13.74 5.38
N GLY A 127 -5.46 -14.06 4.23
CA GLY A 127 -4.83 -15.36 4.01
C GLY A 127 -3.86 -15.35 2.85
N HIS A 128 -2.84 -16.18 2.98
CA HIS A 128 -1.80 -16.43 1.99
C HIS A 128 -1.63 -17.94 1.86
N TYR A 129 -1.63 -18.43 0.61
CA TYR A 129 -1.55 -19.85 0.30
C TYR A 129 -0.58 -20.07 -0.84
N GLU A 130 0.24 -21.12 -0.75
CA GLU A 130 1.11 -21.52 -1.85
C GLU A 130 0.28 -22.07 -3.02
N ARG A 131 0.67 -21.71 -4.25
CA ARG A 131 0.03 -22.20 -5.45
C ARG A 131 0.64 -23.54 -5.86
N LYS A 132 -0.15 -24.60 -5.71
CA LYS A 132 0.19 -25.93 -6.21
C LYS A 132 -0.44 -26.14 -7.59
N PRO A 133 0.34 -26.52 -8.62
CA PRO A 133 -0.22 -26.85 -9.93
C PRO A 133 -1.31 -27.91 -9.83
N GLY A 134 -2.50 -27.62 -10.39
CA GLY A 134 -3.65 -28.54 -10.36
C GLY A 134 -4.52 -28.49 -9.10
N GLU A 135 -4.11 -27.77 -8.06
CA GLU A 135 -4.92 -27.56 -6.85
C GLU A 135 -5.57 -26.17 -6.87
N MET A 136 -6.90 -26.13 -6.77
CA MET A 136 -7.61 -24.87 -6.63
C MET A 136 -7.41 -24.31 -5.21
N PRO A 137 -7.25 -22.97 -5.08
CA PRO A 137 -7.11 -22.33 -3.78
C PRO A 137 -8.34 -22.55 -2.88
N PRO A 138 -8.21 -22.31 -1.56
CA PRO A 138 -9.32 -22.43 -0.63
C PRO A 138 -10.57 -21.72 -1.16
N LYS A 139 -11.68 -22.46 -1.21
CA LYS A 139 -12.90 -22.08 -1.93
C LYS A 139 -13.44 -20.75 -1.41
N LEU A 140 -13.81 -19.84 -2.33
CA LEU A 140 -14.71 -18.69 -2.11
C LEU A 140 -16.15 -19.10 -1.72
N SER A 141 -16.37 -20.40 -1.49
CA SER A 141 -17.65 -21.02 -1.25
C SER A 141 -17.65 -21.64 0.14
N GLU A 142 -17.74 -20.79 1.16
CA GLU A 142 -18.57 -21.21 2.30
C GLU A 142 -20.00 -21.25 1.74
N SER A 143 -20.57 -22.45 1.64
CA SER A 143 -22.01 -22.60 1.45
C SER A 143 -22.67 -21.83 2.58
N VAL A 144 -23.41 -20.78 2.24
CA VAL A 144 -24.23 -20.08 3.25
C VAL A 144 -25.10 -21.16 3.88
N PRO A 145 -25.07 -21.34 5.21
CA PRO A 145 -25.97 -22.30 5.84
C PRO A 145 -27.40 -21.92 5.47
N GLU A 146 -28.23 -22.90 5.09
CA GLU A 146 -29.64 -22.65 4.72
C GLU A 146 -30.38 -21.84 5.79
N THR A 147 -29.96 -21.99 7.05
CA THR A 147 -30.48 -21.26 8.19
C THR A 147 -29.33 -20.53 8.89
N GLN A 148 -29.26 -19.20 8.73
CA GLN A 148 -28.45 -18.38 9.63
C GLN A 148 -29.20 -18.22 10.95
N ALA A 149 -28.52 -18.46 12.08
CA ALA A 149 -29.11 -18.18 13.38
C ALA A 149 -29.52 -16.69 13.45
N PRO A 150 -30.68 -16.37 14.06
CA PRO A 150 -31.09 -14.99 14.21
C PRO A 150 -30.00 -14.19 14.92
N PRO A 151 -29.76 -12.92 14.53
CA PRO A 151 -28.74 -12.09 15.13
C PRO A 151 -28.97 -12.03 16.64
N VAL A 152 -27.99 -12.49 17.42
CA VAL A 152 -28.06 -12.40 18.87
C VAL A 152 -27.88 -10.93 19.23
N LEU A 153 -28.97 -10.28 19.65
CA LEU A 153 -28.93 -8.95 20.23
C LEU A 153 -28.21 -9.05 21.58
N PHE A 154 -26.90 -8.85 21.58
CA PHE A 154 -26.15 -8.69 22.82
C PHE A 154 -26.63 -7.39 23.49
N ASN A 155 -27.32 -7.53 24.63
CA ASN A 155 -27.94 -6.47 25.44
C ASN A 155 -29.30 -5.92 24.97
N ALA A 156 -30.20 -6.74 24.39
CA ALA A 156 -31.61 -6.38 24.45
C ALA A 156 -32.11 -6.48 25.91
N PRO A 157 -32.80 -5.45 26.45
CA PRO A 157 -33.38 -5.51 27.80
C PRO A 157 -34.54 -6.51 27.78
N GLY A 158 -34.24 -7.79 28.05
CA GLY A 158 -35.24 -8.86 28.09
C GLY A 158 -34.75 -10.27 27.72
N GLY A 159 -33.49 -10.46 27.31
CA GLY A 159 -32.98 -11.80 27.01
C GLY A 159 -32.75 -12.65 28.27
N SER A 160 -33.68 -13.54 28.60
CA SER A 160 -33.52 -14.52 29.68
C SER A 160 -32.35 -15.46 29.40
N LYS A 161 -31.51 -15.68 30.41
CA LYS A 161 -30.53 -16.77 30.42
C LYS A 161 -31.31 -18.09 30.55
N HIS A 162 -31.42 -18.85 29.47
CA HIS A 162 -31.80 -20.25 29.58
C HIS A 162 -30.54 -21.07 29.80
N HIS A 163 -30.48 -21.68 30.99
CA HIS A 163 -29.51 -22.69 31.41
C HIS A 163 -29.67 -23.99 30.61
#